data_AF-A0A353HUM1-F1
#
_entry.id   AF-A0A353HUM1-F1
#
_cell.length_a   1.000
_cell.length_b   1.000
_cell.length_c   1.000
_cell.angle_alpha   90.00
_cell.angle_beta   90.00
_cell.angle_gamma   90.00
#
_symmetry.space_group_name_H-M   'P 1'
#
loop_
_entity.id
_entity.type
_entity.pdbx_description
1 polymer ?
#
loop_
_entity_poly.entity_id
_entity_poly.type
_entity_poly.pdbx_seq_one_letter_code
_entity_poly.pdbx_strand_id
1 'polypeptide(L)' 'NVTLGLPLIRTSVDHGTALDLAAKGLGHADCGSMEEAIRAAAAMVASSRTVPN' A
#
# COMPACT_ATOMS: atom_id res chain seq x y z
N ASN A 1 0.21 -6.25 -0.20
CA ASN A 1 1.55 -6.78 0.16
C ASN A 1 2.17 -6.03 1.34
N VAL A 2 2.84 -6.74 2.25
CA VAL A 2 3.56 -6.16 3.42
C VAL A 2 4.98 -6.72 3.45
N THR A 3 5.98 -5.87 3.71
CA THR A 3 7.36 -6.33 3.87
C THR A 3 7.76 -6.32 5.34
N LEU A 4 8.17 -7.48 5.84
CA LEU A 4 8.65 -7.67 7.22
C LEU A 4 10.18 -7.55 7.27
N GLY A 5 10.71 -7.15 8.43
CA GLY A 5 12.15 -7.07 8.69
C GLY A 5 12.81 -5.74 8.29
N LEU A 6 12.07 -4.79 7.72
CA LEU A 6 12.56 -3.43 7.49
C LEU A 6 12.46 -2.56 8.76
N PRO A 7 13.32 -1.54 8.92
CA PRO A 7 13.23 -0.59 10.04
C PRO A 7 12.11 0.46 9.86
N LEU A 8 11.17 0.20 8.94
CA LEU A 8 10.03 1.06 8.65
C LEU A 8 8.84 0.22 8.19
N ILE A 9 7.64 0.76 8.33
CA ILE A 9 6.41 0.15 7.81
C ILE A 9 6.40 0.30 6.29
N ARG A 10 6.37 -0.83 5.58
CA ARG A 10 6.25 -0.86 4.12
C ARG A 10 5.11 -1.76 3.68
N THR A 11 4.10 -1.14 3.07
CA THR A 11 3.03 -1.81 2.33
C THR A 11 3.18 -1.51 0.84
N SER A 12 2.51 -2.31 0.01
CA SER A 12 2.48 -2.11 -1.45
C SER A 12 1.26 -2.83 -2.02
N VAL A 13 0.86 -2.41 -3.21
CA VAL A 13 -0.16 -3.09 -4.02
C VAL A 13 0.22 -4.56 -4.26
N ASP A 14 -0.79 -5.37 -4.55
CA ASP A 14 -0.66 -6.79 -4.90
C ASP A 14 -0.64 -7.06 -6.42
N HIS A 15 -0.73 -6.01 -7.24
CA HIS A 15 -0.65 -6.08 -8.70
C HIS A 15 0.62 -5.43 -9.27
N GLY A 16 0.88 -5.68 -10.54
CA GLY A 16 1.97 -5.07 -11.31
C GLY A 16 1.61 -3.70 -11.90
N THR A 17 2.37 -3.28 -12.92
CA THR A 17 2.25 -1.95 -13.53
C THR A 17 1.02 -1.72 -14.39
N ALA A 18 0.37 -2.78 -14.89
CA ALA A 18 -0.79 -2.71 -15.78
C ALA A 18 -0.62 -1.66 -16.90
N LEU A 19 0.53 -1.69 -17.60
CA LEU A 19 0.87 -0.69 -18.64
C LEU A 19 -0.15 -0.64 -19.77
N ASP A 20 -0.80 -1.76 -20.05
CA ASP A 20 -1.90 -1.84 -20.99
C ASP A 20 -3.14 -1.06 -20.53
N LEU A 21 -3.34 -0.82 -19.24
CA LEU A 21 -4.44 -0.03 -18.68
C LEU A 21 -4.09 1.46 -18.51
N ALA A 22 -2.81 1.80 -18.57
CA ALA A 22 -2.34 3.17 -18.38
C ALA A 22 -2.95 4.13 -19.40
N ALA A 23 -3.37 5.30 -18.94
CA ALA A 23 -3.98 6.36 -19.76
C ALA A 23 -5.25 5.97 -20.54
N LYS A 24 -5.88 4.82 -20.26
CA LYS A 24 -7.16 4.42 -20.88
C LYS A 24 -8.38 5.21 -20.34
N GLY A 25 -8.24 5.90 -19.21
CA GLY A 25 -9.31 6.66 -18.56
C GLY A 25 -9.76 6.06 -17.22
N LEU A 26 -10.80 6.65 -16.63
CA LEU A 26 -11.37 6.19 -15.36
C LEU A 26 -12.07 4.83 -15.50
N GLY A 27 -12.03 4.02 -14.44
CA GLY A 27 -12.73 2.73 -14.37
C GLY A 27 -12.03 1.55 -15.05
N HIS A 28 -10.89 1.77 -15.70
CA HIS A 28 -10.09 0.69 -16.30
C HIS A 28 -9.14 0.00 -15.31
N ALA A 29 -8.56 0.77 -14.39
CA ALA A 29 -7.72 0.25 -13.32
C ALA A 29 -8.51 0.22 -12.00
N ASP A 30 -8.40 -0.90 -11.27
CA ASP A 30 -8.96 -1.03 -9.93
C ASP A 30 -8.00 -0.39 -8.90
N CYS A 31 -8.50 0.52 -8.07
CA CYS A 31 -7.75 1.20 -7.02
C CYS A 31 -7.79 0.47 -5.66
N GLY A 32 -8.61 -0.56 -5.50
CA GLY A 32 -8.85 -1.22 -4.21
C GLY A 32 -7.57 -1.71 -3.52
N SER A 33 -6.64 -2.30 -4.27
CA SER A 33 -5.35 -2.76 -3.73
C SER A 33 -4.49 -1.63 -3.18
N MET A 34 -4.50 -0.47 -3.85
CA MET A 34 -3.76 0.71 -3.39
C MET A 34 -4.40 1.30 -2.12
N GLU A 35 -5.73 1.40 -2.10
CA GLU A 35 -6.46 1.86 -0.92
C GLU A 35 -6.19 0.97 0.30
N GLU A 36 -6.25 -0.34 0.12
CA GLU A 36 -5.98 -1.30 1.20
C GLU A 36 -4.51 -1.28 1.65
N ALA A 37 -3.56 -1.10 0.72
CA ALA A 37 -2.15 -0.93 1.08
C ALA A 37 -1.95 0.33 1.96
N ILE A 38 -2.61 1.45 1.64
CA ILE A 38 -2.54 2.69 2.41
C ILE A 38 -3.21 2.51 3.78
N ARG A 39 -4.42 1.93 3.82
CA ARG A 39 -5.14 1.68 5.08
C ARG A 39 -4.38 0.76 6.02
N ALA A 40 -3.79 -0.31 5.49
CA ALA A 40 -2.96 -1.23 6.28
C ALA A 40 -1.76 -0.51 6.89
N ALA A 41 -1.06 0.34 6.14
CA ALA A 41 0.05 1.13 6.66
C ALA A 41 -0.42 2.07 7.79
N ALA A 42 -1.54 2.78 7.59
CA ALA A 42 -2.10 3.68 8.60
C ALA A 42 -2.50 2.93 9.89
N ALA A 43 -3.11 1.74 9.76
CA ALA A 43 -3.46 0.90 10.90
C ALA A 43 -2.22 0.39 11.66
N MET A 44 -1.16 0.01 10.94
CA MET A 44 0.11 -0.39 11.55
C MET A 44 0.77 0.78 12.29
N VAL A 45 0.74 1.99 11.72
CA VAL A 45 1.24 3.20 12.40
C VAL A 45 0.46 3.46 13.68
N ALA A 46 -0.89 3.44 13.62
CA ALA A 46 -1.74 3.64 14.80
C ALA A 46 -1.51 2.57 15.89
N SER A 47 -1.12 1.37 15.49
CA SER A 47 -0.82 0.25 16.40
C SER A 47 0.63 0.22 16.88
N SER A 48 1.52 1.01 16.26
CA SER A 48 2.94 1.03 16.60
C SER A 48 3.12 1.89 17.85
N ARG A 49 3.66 1.30 18.93
CA ARG A 49 4.17 2.10 20.05
C ARG A 49 5.37 2.88 19.55
N THR A 50 5.28 4.22 19.52
CA THR A 50 6.46 5.06 19.44
C THR A 50 7.28 4.74 20.69
N VAL A 51 8.35 3.96 20.55
CA VAL A 51 9.37 3.88 21.60
C VAL A 51 9.97 5.28 21.65
N PRO A 52 9.77 6.06 22.72
CA PRO A 52 10.45 7.34 22.85
C PRO A 52 11.96 7.04 22.92
N ASN A 53 12.75 7.80 22.16
CA ASN A 53 14.20 7.87 22.39
C ASN A 53 14.48 8.43 23.79
#